data_AF-A0AAX0RXQ4-F1
#
_entry.id   AF-A0AAX0RXQ4-F1
#
_cell.length_a   1.000
_cell.length_b   1.000
_cell.length_c   1.000
_cell.angle_alpha   90.00
_cell.angle_beta   90.00
_cell.angle_gamma   90.00
#
_symmetry.space_group_name_H-M   'P 1'
#
loop_
_entity.id
_entity.type
_entity.pdbx_description
1 polymer ?
#
loop_
_entity_poly.entity_id
_entity_poly.type
_entity_poly.pdbx_seq_one_letter_code
_entity_poly.pdbx_strand_id
1 'polypeptide(L)' 'MSIRDRGIQKWQPALILPEHKAFQKQMNEDYFRIEKPILDEYQIEEYENQIHYSVSKRTTGVLRIYTPDN' A
#
# COMPACT_ATOMS: atom_id res chain seq x y z
N MET A 1 3.04 23.08 34.03
CA MET A 1 1.79 22.59 33.41
C MET A 1 1.69 23.26 32.04
N SER A 2 1.84 22.53 30.93
CA SER A 2 1.87 23.11 29.58
C SER A 2 0.46 23.24 29.02
N ILE A 3 0.09 24.45 28.57
CA ILE A 3 -1.17 24.70 27.85
C ILE A 3 -1.10 23.97 26.52
N ARG A 4 -1.88 22.90 26.39
CA ARG A 4 -2.05 22.17 25.13
C ARG A 4 -3.05 22.94 24.28
N ASP A 5 -2.57 23.90 23.49
CA ASP A 5 -3.41 24.61 22.54
C ASP A 5 -3.93 23.63 21.47
N ARG A 6 -5.21 23.30 21.56
CA ARG A 6 -5.92 22.46 20.59
C ARG A 6 -6.74 23.28 19.60
N GLY A 7 -6.66 24.61 19.65
CA GLY A 7 -7.35 25.50 18.72
C GLY A 7 -6.87 25.24 17.31
N ILE A 8 -5.56 25.34 17.08
CA ILE A 8 -4.91 25.12 15.78
C ILE A 8 -5.29 23.76 15.18
N GLN A 9 -5.27 22.70 15.99
CA GLN A 9 -5.54 21.33 15.55
C GLN A 9 -7.00 21.10 15.09
N LYS A 10 -7.95 21.87 15.61
CA LYS A 10 -9.37 21.77 15.22
C LYS A 10 -9.68 22.47 13.92
N TRP A 11 -9.05 23.62 13.66
CA TRP A 11 -9.36 24.44 12.49
C TRP A 11 -8.66 23.94 11.22
N GLN A 12 -7.47 23.36 11.32
CA GLN A 12 -6.75 22.84 10.15
C GLN A 12 -7.54 21.81 9.31
N PRO A 13 -8.13 20.74 9.88
CA PRO A 13 -8.92 19.79 9.10
C PRO A 13 -10.30 20.35 8.69
N ALA A 14 -10.83 21.37 9.37
CA ALA A 14 -12.11 22.00 9.03
C ALA A 14 -12.02 22.91 7.79
N LEU A 15 -10.81 23.38 7.46
CA LEU A 15 -10.55 24.20 6.26
C LEU A 15 -10.36 23.36 5.00
N ILE A 16 -10.15 22.05 5.14
CA ILE A 16 -9.95 21.14 4.01
C ILE A 16 -11.28 20.46 3.69
N LEU A 17 -11.80 20.75 2.50
CA LEU A 17 -13.00 20.11 1.99
C LEU A 17 -12.78 18.59 1.88
N PRO A 18 -13.77 17.75 2.25
CA PRO A 18 -13.68 16.29 2.11
C PRO A 18 -13.30 15.85 0.69
N GLU A 19 -13.79 16.56 -0.33
CA GLU A 19 -13.47 16.33 -1.74
C GLU A 19 -11.97 16.49 -2.03
N HIS A 20 -11.33 17.50 -1.45
CA HIS A 20 -9.89 17.72 -1.63
C HIS A 20 -9.07 16.59 -1.01
N LYS A 21 -9.50 16.07 0.14
CA LYS A 21 -8.86 14.90 0.77
C LYS A 21 -9.06 13.63 -0.07
N ALA A 22 -10.25 13.43 -0.63
CA ALA A 22 -10.53 12.30 -1.52
C ALA A 22 -9.67 12.37 -2.79
N PHE A 23 -9.56 13.56 -3.39
CA PHE A 23 -8.72 13.81 -4.55
C PHE A 23 -7.24 13.53 -4.26
N GLN A 24 -6.70 14.04 -3.16
CA GLN A 24 -5.32 13.75 -2.75
C GLN A 24 -5.08 12.25 -2.56
N LYS A 25 -6.05 11.54 -1.99
CA LYS A 25 -5.97 10.09 -1.81
C LYS A 25 -5.91 9.38 -3.16
N GLN A 26 -6.81 9.70 -4.09
CA GLN A 26 -6.80 9.11 -5.43
C GLN A 26 -5.51 9.42 -6.18
N MET A 27 -5.06 10.67 -6.13
CA MET A 27 -3.81 11.09 -6.78
C MET A 27 -2.60 10.32 -6.24
N ASN A 28 -2.56 10.07 -4.92
CA ASN A 28 -1.50 9.25 -4.32
C ASN A 28 -1.62 7.78 -4.74
N GLU A 29 -2.83 7.22 -4.75
CA GLU A 29 -3.07 5.84 -5.19
C GLU A 29 -2.65 5.63 -6.65
N ASP A 30 -2.94 6.59 -7.53
CA ASP A 30 -2.54 6.56 -8.93
C ASP A 30 -1.03 6.79 -9.12
N TYR A 31 -0.43 7.70 -8.34
CA TYR A 31 1.01 7.98 -8.43
C TYR A 31 1.87 6.78 -8.03
N PHE A 32 1.46 6.02 -7.00
CA PHE A 32 2.14 4.81 -6.56
C PHE A 32 1.59 3.54 -7.21
N ARG A 33 0.75 3.67 -8.24
CA ARG A 33 0.18 2.54 -8.94
C ARG A 33 1.25 1.87 -9.78
N ILE A 34 1.65 0.68 -9.35
CA ILE A 34 2.52 -0.21 -10.11
C ILE A 34 1.61 -1.12 -10.93
N GLU A 35 1.88 -1.24 -12.24
CA GLU A 35 1.16 -2.20 -13.08
C GLU A 35 1.40 -3.62 -12.56
N LYS A 36 0.34 -4.44 -12.57
CA LYS A 36 0.48 -5.83 -12.14
C LYS A 36 1.47 -6.53 -13.09
N PRO A 37 2.48 -7.24 -12.58
CA PRO A 37 3.36 -8.00 -13.44
C PRO A 37 2.56 -9.08 -14.16
N ILE A 38 2.95 -9.36 -15.40
CA ILE A 38 2.43 -10.50 -16.14
C ILE A 38 3.10 -11.75 -15.56
N LEU A 39 2.29 -12.67 -15.04
CA LEU A 39 2.76 -13.94 -14.49
C LEU A 39 2.39 -15.08 -15.44
N ASP A 40 3.34 -15.98 -15.69
CA ASP A 40 3.08 -17.24 -16.39
C ASP A 40 2.50 -18.30 -15.43
N GLU A 41 1.82 -19.31 -15.97
CA GLU A 41 1.18 -20.40 -15.22
C GLU A 41 2.17 -21.10 -14.28
N TYR A 42 3.40 -21.34 -14.74
CA TYR A 42 4.47 -21.92 -13.93
C TYR A 42 4.88 -21.05 -12.75
N GLN A 43 4.91 -19.72 -12.94
CA GLN A 43 5.27 -18.80 -11.86
C GLN A 43 4.17 -18.74 -10.79
N ILE A 44 2.91 -18.82 -11.21
CA ILE A 44 1.77 -18.88 -10.32
C ILE A 44 1.85 -20.13 -9.43
N GLU A 45 2.08 -21.30 -10.04
CA GLU A 45 2.20 -22.56 -9.30
C GLU A 45 3.36 -22.54 -8.29
N GLU A 46 4.50 -21.95 -8.66
CA GLU A 46 5.64 -21.80 -7.75
C GLU A 46 5.29 -20.93 -6.54
N TYR A 47 4.62 -19.79 -6.77
CA TYR A 47 4.21 -18.91 -5.68
C TYR A 47 3.18 -19.55 -4.77
N GLU A 48 2.21 -20.29 -5.31
CA GLU A 48 1.24 -21.03 -4.51
C GLU A 48 1.93 -22.06 -3.61
N ASN A 49 2.90 -22.80 -4.15
CA ASN A 49 3.69 -23.77 -3.40
C ASN A 49 4.53 -23.09 -2.30
N GLN A 50 5.17 -21.96 -2.59
CA GLN A 50 5.95 -21.20 -1.60
C GLN A 50 5.08 -20.64 -0.47
N ILE A 51 3.88 -20.13 -0.79
CA ILE A 51 2.91 -19.65 0.19
C ILE A 51 2.45 -20.81 1.08
N HIS A 52 2.07 -21.94 0.48
CA HIS A 52 1.64 -23.12 1.22
C HIS A 52 2.73 -23.61 2.19
N TYR A 53 3.97 -23.68 1.72
CA TYR A 53 5.12 -24.03 2.54
C TYR A 53 5.34 -23.04 3.70
N SER A 54 5.28 -21.75 3.42
CA SER A 54 5.51 -20.69 4.44
C SER A 54 4.43 -20.69 5.51
N VAL A 55 3.16 -20.87 5.14
CA VAL A 55 2.04 -21.00 6.09
C VAL A 55 2.21 -22.23 6.97
N SER A 56 2.59 -23.37 6.38
CA SER A 56 2.86 -24.61 7.12
C SER A 56 3.98 -24.42 8.15
N LYS A 57 5.05 -23.72 7.78
CA LYS A 57 6.21 -23.46 8.63
C LYS A 57 6.07 -22.25 9.56
N ARG A 58 4.99 -21.46 9.44
CA ARG A 58 4.77 -20.19 10.16
C ARG A 58 5.97 -19.23 10.05
N THR A 59 6.60 -19.21 8.90
CA THR A 59 7.73 -18.34 8.59
C THR A 59 7.29 -17.24 7.62
N THR A 60 7.84 -16.04 7.78
CA THR A 60 7.64 -14.96 6.81
C THR A 60 8.50 -15.18 5.57
N GLY A 61 7.85 -15.35 4.42
CA GLY A 61 8.51 -15.36 3.11
C GLY A 61 8.44 -13.98 2.46
N VAL A 62 9.51 -13.56 1.80
CA VAL A 62 9.52 -12.35 0.97
C VAL A 62 9.57 -12.78 -0.50
N LEU A 63 8.47 -12.59 -1.21
CA LEU A 63 8.43 -12.78 -2.66
C LEU A 63 8.97 -11.53 -3.34
N ARG A 64 10.04 -11.67 -4.11
CA ARG A 64 10.57 -10.59 -4.96
C ARG A 64 10.09 -10.83 -6.38
N ILE A 65 9.11 -10.04 -6.80
CA ILE A 65 8.69 -9.95 -8.19
C ILE A 65 9.63 -8.95 -8.90
N TYR A 66 10.24 -9.37 -10.00
CA TYR A 66 11.02 -8.47 -10.86
C TYR A 66 10.08 -7.92 -11.93
N THR A 67 9.79 -6.63 -11.84
CA THR A 67 9.15 -5.90 -12.95
C THR A 67 10.27 -5.52 -13.92
N PRO A 68 10.25 -5.96 -15.19
CA PRO A 68 11.20 -5.46 -16.16
C PRO A 68 10.93 -3.96 -16.38
N ASP A 69 11.93 -3.12 -16.13
CA ASP A 69 11.89 -1.70 -16.49
C ASP A 69 11.82 -1.59 -18.02
N ASN A 70 10.83 -0.84 -18.51
CA ASN A 70 10.71 -0.45 -19.92
C ASN A 70 11.60 0.77 -20.20
#